data_AF-A0A3D0D4G6-F1
#
_entry.id   AF-A0A3D0D4G6-F1
#
_cell.length_a   1.000
_cell.length_b   1.000
_cell.length_c   1.000
_cell.angle_alpha   90.00
_cell.angle_beta   90.00
_cell.angle_gamma   90.00
#
_symmetry.space_group_name_H-M   'P 1'
#
loop_
_entity.id
_entity.type
_entity.pdbx_description
1 polymer ?
#
loop_
_entity_poly.entity_id
_entity_poly.type
_entity_poly.pdbx_seq_one_letter_code
_entity_poly.pdbx_strand_id
1 'polypeptide(L)'
;MPGLSDSGQPTAFYPHGAFSGHAAAGSCGPTVRGDSPGQPATLLTRLIRDCGGQDKILPVSGYRTLREQTRLFDESLRRNGREFTHQFVAFPNCSEHQTGLAIDLAENKPNIDLIRPDFPYATELGLEWRHTP
;
A
#
# COMPACT_ATOMS: atom_id res chain seq x y z
N MET A 1 32.75 20.70 21.42
CA MET A 1 31.86 21.00 20.29
C MET A 1 30.52 20.32 20.55
N PRO A 2 29.44 21.06 20.87
CA PRO A 2 28.11 20.48 20.95
C PRO A 2 27.46 20.42 19.56
N GLY A 3 26.59 19.44 19.36
CA GLY A 3 25.54 19.49 18.33
C GLY A 3 25.82 18.65 17.08
N LEU A 4 25.03 17.59 16.94
CA LEU A 4 24.11 17.40 15.81
C LEU A 4 23.13 16.28 16.20
N SER A 5 22.05 16.72 16.84
CA SER A 5 20.73 16.10 16.70
C SER A 5 20.33 16.16 15.24
N ASP A 6 19.81 15.05 14.72
CA ASP A 6 18.54 14.95 14.00
C ASP A 6 18.58 13.70 13.11
N SER A 7 18.08 12.58 13.62
CA SER A 7 17.79 11.40 12.83
C SER A 7 16.52 11.67 12.03
N GLY A 8 16.61 12.58 11.06
CA GLY A 8 15.59 12.83 10.06
C GLY A 8 15.38 11.55 9.27
N GLN A 9 14.34 10.80 9.60
CA GLN A 9 13.81 9.75 8.74
C GLN A 9 13.45 10.43 7.41
N PRO A 10 14.02 10.04 6.26
CA PRO A 10 13.54 10.55 4.99
C PRO A 10 12.12 10.00 4.81
N THR A 11 11.12 10.84 5.07
CA THR A 11 9.74 10.55 4.69
C THR A 11 9.74 10.56 3.17
N ALA A 12 9.72 9.38 2.56
CA ALA A 12 9.59 9.22 1.14
C ALA A 12 8.21 9.75 0.73
N PHE A 13 8.13 11.06 0.48
CA PHE A 13 6.98 11.68 -0.13
C PHE A 13 6.96 11.20 -1.58
N TYR A 14 6.14 10.19 -1.85
CA TYR A 14 5.77 9.84 -3.21
C TYR A 14 4.75 10.89 -3.66
N PRO A 15 5.14 11.88 -4.49
CA PRO A 15 4.17 12.88 -4.93
C PRO A 15 2.99 12.16 -5.58
N HIS A 16 1.78 12.70 -5.32
CA HIS A 16 0.46 12.23 -5.76
C HIS A 16 0.26 12.02 -7.29
N GLY A 17 1.33 11.87 -8.08
CA GLY A 17 1.31 11.75 -9.53
C GLY A 17 2.18 10.66 -10.16
N ALA A 18 2.77 9.72 -9.41
CA ALA A 18 3.68 8.71 -9.99
C ALA A 18 3.17 7.26 -10.09
N PHE A 19 2.01 6.93 -9.52
CA PHE A 19 1.25 5.71 -9.83
C PHE A 19 -0.04 6.09 -10.54
N SER A 20 0.11 6.65 -11.73
CA SER A 20 -1.02 6.82 -12.61
C SER A 20 -1.39 5.46 -13.17
N GLY A 21 -2.43 4.86 -12.60
CA GLY A 21 -3.21 3.81 -13.28
C GLY A 21 -3.92 4.40 -14.50
N HIS A 22 -3.15 4.85 -15.50
CA HIS A 22 -3.66 4.93 -16.86
C HIS A 22 -3.54 3.53 -17.44
N ALA A 23 -4.68 2.86 -17.55
CA ALA A 23 -4.85 1.73 -18.44
C ALA A 23 -4.56 2.18 -19.88
N ALA A 24 -3.28 2.19 -20.26
CA ALA A 24 -2.89 2.22 -21.66
C ALA A 24 -2.92 0.76 -22.15
N ALA A 25 -3.94 0.48 -22.95
CA ALA A 25 -4.18 -0.79 -23.60
C ALA A 25 -2.91 -1.32 -24.29
N GLY A 26 -2.25 -2.28 -23.63
CA GLY A 26 -1.20 -3.13 -24.17
C GLY A 26 -1.62 -4.56 -23.87
N SER A 27 -2.09 -5.25 -24.90
CA SER A 27 -2.73 -6.56 -24.85
C SER A 27 -1.81 -7.67 -24.32
N CYS A 28 -2.05 -8.12 -23.09
CA CYS A 28 -1.91 -9.52 -22.64
C CYS A 28 -2.48 -9.65 -21.22
N GLY A 29 -3.81 -9.73 -21.12
CA GLY A 29 -4.56 -9.95 -19.89
C GLY A 29 -6.05 -9.99 -20.24
N PRO A 30 -6.89 -10.79 -19.57
CA PRO A 30 -8.28 -10.94 -19.96
C PRO A 30 -9.00 -9.60 -19.80
N THR A 31 -9.43 -9.03 -20.91
CA THR A 31 -10.29 -7.84 -20.95
C THR A 31 -11.67 -8.24 -20.45
N VAL A 32 -11.96 -8.03 -19.16
CA VAL A 32 -13.35 -8.08 -18.67
C VAL A 32 -13.93 -6.69 -18.85
N ARG A 33 -15.03 -6.62 -19.60
CA ARG A 33 -15.84 -5.41 -19.78
C ARG A 33 -16.99 -5.49 -18.77
N GLY A 34 -17.07 -4.52 -17.87
CA GLY A 34 -18.23 -4.31 -16.98
C GLY A 34 -18.01 -4.86 -15.57
N ASP A 35 -17.06 -4.28 -14.83
CA ASP A 35 -16.51 -4.99 -13.69
C ASP A 35 -17.23 -4.62 -12.39
N SER A 36 -18.11 -5.52 -11.95
CA SER A 36 -18.31 -5.71 -10.51
C SER A 36 -16.94 -6.05 -9.90
N PRO A 37 -16.56 -5.47 -8.76
CA PRO A 37 -15.26 -5.75 -8.15
C PRO A 37 -15.05 -7.25 -8.00
N GLY A 38 -13.86 -7.74 -8.37
CA GLY A 38 -13.50 -9.14 -8.19
C GLY A 38 -13.76 -9.62 -6.76
N GLN A 39 -13.96 -10.93 -6.56
CA GLN A 39 -14.36 -11.49 -5.26
C GLN A 39 -13.53 -10.95 -4.07
N PRO A 40 -12.18 -10.82 -4.14
CA PRO A 40 -11.39 -10.25 -3.06
C PRO A 40 -11.76 -8.79 -2.71
N ALA A 41 -11.95 -7.95 -3.73
CA ALA A 41 -12.32 -6.55 -3.53
C ALA A 41 -13.74 -6.41 -2.94
N THR A 42 -14.67 -7.27 -3.33
CA THR A 42 -16.02 -7.32 -2.74
C THR A 42 -15.98 -7.73 -1.26
N LEU A 43 -15.21 -8.78 -0.93
CA LEU A 43 -15.06 -9.24 0.46
C LEU A 43 -14.37 -8.19 1.34
N LEU A 44 -13.33 -7.54 0.84
CA LEU A 44 -12.64 -6.47 1.56
C LEU A 44 -13.57 -5.28 1.82
N THR A 45 -14.31 -4.83 0.81
CA THR A 45 -15.27 -3.73 0.96
C THR A 45 -16.29 -4.04 2.04
N ARG A 46 -16.78 -5.28 2.07
CA ARG A 46 -17.69 -5.74 3.14
C ARG A 46 -17.00 -5.73 4.50
N LEU A 47 -15.77 -6.23 4.61
CA LEU A 47 -15.03 -6.25 5.88
C LEU A 47 -14.80 -4.84 6.44
N ILE A 48 -14.36 -3.90 5.60
CA ILE A 48 -14.16 -2.49 6.00
C ILE A 48 -15.48 -1.87 6.47
N ARG A 49 -16.58 -2.18 5.79
CA ARG A 49 -17.91 -1.71 6.18
C ARG A 49 -18.35 -2.30 7.51
N ASP A 50 -18.20 -3.61 7.68
CA ASP A 50 -18.67 -4.35 8.85
C ASP A 50 -17.85 -3.98 10.11
N CYS A 51 -16.61 -3.47 9.96
CA CYS A 51 -15.83 -2.90 11.07
C CYS A 51 -15.97 -1.37 11.24
N GLY A 52 -16.84 -0.70 10.48
CA GLY A 52 -17.05 0.76 10.59
C GLY A 52 -15.84 1.61 10.14
N GLY A 53 -14.98 1.06 9.28
CA GLY A 53 -13.72 1.67 8.85
C GLY A 53 -13.81 2.52 7.57
N GLN A 54 -14.98 2.73 6.99
CA GLN A 54 -15.16 3.32 5.65
C GLN A 54 -14.49 4.70 5.49
N ASP A 55 -14.55 5.54 6.52
CA ASP A 55 -13.95 6.88 6.50
C ASP A 55 -12.53 6.92 7.08
N LYS A 56 -12.06 5.79 7.64
CA LYS A 56 -10.81 5.69 8.40
C LYS A 56 -9.74 4.87 7.68
N ILE A 57 -10.13 3.98 6.78
CA ILE A 57 -9.25 3.03 6.11
C ILE A 57 -9.26 3.32 4.62
N LEU A 58 -8.09 3.62 4.07
CA LEU A 58 -7.89 3.83 2.64
C LEU A 58 -7.17 2.63 2.01
N PRO A 59 -7.66 2.12 0.86
CA PRO A 59 -6.86 1.23 0.02
C PRO A 59 -5.73 2.03 -0.66
N VAL A 60 -4.49 1.59 -0.47
CA VAL A 60 -3.30 2.28 -1.02
C VAL A 60 -2.81 1.60 -2.28
N SER A 61 -2.61 0.28 -2.24
CA SER A 61 -2.03 -0.47 -3.36
C SER A 61 -2.61 -1.88 -3.43
N GLY A 62 -3.30 -2.21 -4.53
CA GLY A 62 -3.84 -3.56 -4.79
C GLY A 62 -2.98 -4.31 -5.79
N TYR A 63 -3.56 -4.77 -6.90
CA TYR A 63 -2.81 -5.41 -7.98
C TYR A 63 -1.68 -4.52 -8.50
N ARG A 64 -0.50 -5.10 -8.68
CA ARG A 64 0.69 -4.43 -9.21
C ARG A 64 1.36 -5.31 -10.26
N THR A 65 1.60 -4.78 -11.45
CA THR A 65 2.29 -5.50 -12.52
C THR A 65 3.77 -5.71 -12.20
N LEU A 66 4.42 -6.65 -12.89
CA LEU A 66 5.88 -6.83 -12.80
C LEU A 66 6.63 -5.51 -13.10
N ARG A 67 6.21 -4.77 -14.13
CA ARG A 67 6.84 -3.50 -14.53
C ARG A 67 6.76 -2.45 -13.42
N GLU A 68 5.61 -2.33 -12.77
CA GLU A 68 5.42 -1.42 -11.64
C GLU A 68 6.25 -1.85 -10.43
N GLN A 69 6.32 -3.15 -10.14
CA GLN A 69 7.16 -3.67 -9.06
C GLN A 69 8.65 -3.41 -9.31
N THR A 70 9.15 -3.63 -10.53
CA THR A 70 10.54 -3.31 -10.91
C THR A 70 10.81 -1.82 -10.74
N ARG A 71 9.91 -0.96 -11.22
CA ARG A 71 10.08 0.48 -11.08
C ARG A 71 10.10 0.91 -9.61
N LEU A 72 9.21 0.36 -8.77
CA LEU A 72 9.18 0.65 -7.35
C LEU A 72 10.47 0.24 -6.65
N PHE A 73 10.98 -0.96 -6.97
CA PHE A 73 12.22 -1.47 -6.42
C PHE A 73 13.41 -0.58 -6.82
N ASP A 74 13.57 -0.27 -8.11
CA ASP A 74 14.65 0.57 -8.62
C ASP A 74 14.58 2.01 -8.10
N GLU A 75 13.38 2.54 -7.91
CA GLU A 75 13.17 3.87 -7.33
C GLU A 75 13.49 3.90 -5.85
N SER A 76 13.06 2.89 -5.09
CA SER A 76 13.40 2.76 -3.68
C SER A 76 14.91 2.60 -3.50
N LEU A 77 15.59 1.81 -4.33
CA LEU A 77 17.05 1.68 -4.28
C LEU A 77 17.75 3.03 -4.45
N ARG A 78 17.29 3.84 -5.41
CA ARG A 78 17.87 5.17 -5.69
C ARG A 78 17.58 6.18 -4.58
N ARG A 79 16.40 6.13 -3.96
CA ARG A 79 15.94 7.16 -3.01
C ARG A 79 16.23 6.83 -1.54
N ASN A 80 16.11 5.55 -1.18
CA ASN A 80 16.10 5.08 0.20
C ASN A 80 17.31 4.20 0.54
N GLY A 81 18.06 3.73 -0.47
CA GLY A 81 19.22 2.88 -0.28
C GLY A 81 18.88 1.39 -0.13
N ARG A 82 19.92 0.55 -0.23
CA ARG A 82 19.79 -0.90 -0.36
C ARG A 82 19.15 -1.54 0.86
N GLU A 83 19.56 -1.14 2.06
CA GLU A 83 19.10 -1.71 3.33
C GLU A 83 17.58 -1.50 3.49
N PHE A 84 17.11 -0.29 3.26
CA PHE A 84 15.69 0.04 3.30
C PHE A 84 14.92 -0.73 2.24
N THR A 85 15.38 -0.71 0.98
CA THR A 85 14.64 -1.35 -0.11
C THR A 85 14.49 -2.84 0.10
N HIS A 86 15.56 -3.52 0.53
CA HIS A 86 15.51 -4.96 0.76
C HIS A 86 14.63 -5.34 1.96
N GLN A 87 14.44 -4.43 2.91
CA GLN A 87 13.57 -4.65 4.07
C GLN A 87 12.09 -4.44 3.74
N PHE A 88 11.76 -3.46 2.88
CA PHE A 88 10.37 -2.99 2.70
C PHE A 88 9.80 -3.19 1.30
N VAL A 89 10.61 -3.54 0.30
CA VAL A 89 10.15 -3.72 -1.09
C VAL A 89 10.56 -5.10 -1.60
N ALA A 90 9.57 -5.92 -1.92
CA ALA A 90 9.82 -7.22 -2.52
C ALA A 90 10.56 -7.11 -3.87
N PHE A 91 11.41 -8.09 -4.16
CA PHE A 91 12.01 -8.20 -5.49
C PHE A 91 10.93 -8.39 -6.58
N PRO A 92 11.19 -7.96 -7.82
CA PRO A 92 10.32 -8.26 -8.96
C PRO A 92 10.08 -9.77 -9.09
N ASN A 93 8.84 -10.19 -9.37
CA ASN A 93 8.35 -11.58 -9.34
C ASN A 93 8.26 -12.24 -7.95
N CYS A 94 8.58 -11.53 -6.88
CA CYS A 94 8.43 -12.01 -5.51
C CYS A 94 7.38 -11.22 -4.71
N SER A 95 6.59 -10.36 -5.38
CA SER A 95 5.58 -9.52 -4.73
C SER A 95 4.18 -10.16 -4.82
N GLU A 96 3.51 -10.30 -3.68
CA GLU A 96 2.14 -10.83 -3.63
C GLU A 96 1.13 -9.96 -4.38
N HIS A 97 1.39 -8.65 -4.50
CA HIS A 97 0.55 -7.73 -5.31
C HIS A 97 0.46 -8.16 -6.77
N GLN A 98 1.46 -8.91 -7.29
CA GLN A 98 1.43 -9.44 -8.66
C GLN A 98 0.38 -10.55 -8.84
N THR A 99 -0.16 -11.12 -7.76
CA THR A 99 -1.25 -12.11 -7.81
C THR A 99 -2.63 -11.46 -7.88
N GLY A 100 -2.74 -10.18 -7.47
CA GLY A 100 -4.02 -9.48 -7.32
C GLY A 100 -4.81 -9.85 -6.06
N LEU A 101 -4.22 -10.61 -5.13
CA LEU A 101 -4.86 -11.02 -3.87
C LEU A 101 -4.41 -10.18 -2.66
N ALA A 102 -3.31 -9.45 -2.78
CA ALA A 102 -2.79 -8.58 -1.71
C ALA A 102 -3.25 -7.13 -1.87
N ILE A 103 -3.44 -6.45 -0.74
CA ILE A 103 -3.74 -5.02 -0.69
C ILE A 103 -3.07 -4.36 0.52
N ASP A 104 -2.45 -3.21 0.28
CA ASP A 104 -1.95 -2.33 1.33
C ASP A 104 -3.08 -1.37 1.76
N LEU A 105 -3.28 -1.26 3.08
CA LEU A 105 -4.28 -0.36 3.70
C LEU A 105 -3.57 0.70 4.53
N ALA A 106 -4.14 1.90 4.59
CA ALA A 106 -3.67 2.99 5.44
C ALA A 106 -4.79 3.61 6.26
N GLU A 107 -4.42 4.27 7.35
CA GLU A 107 -5.24 5.28 8.00
C GLU A 107 -5.50 6.45 7.02
N ASN A 108 -6.73 6.93 7.00
CA ASN A 108 -7.14 8.06 6.16
C ASN A 108 -6.56 9.38 6.69
N LYS A 109 -5.39 9.78 6.17
CA LYS A 109 -4.72 11.03 6.51
C LYS A 109 -4.11 11.71 5.28
N PRO A 110 -3.79 13.03 5.36
CA PRO A 110 -3.36 13.79 4.18
C PRO A 110 -2.10 13.29 3.49
N ASN A 111 -1.16 12.70 4.24
CA ASN A 111 0.12 12.22 3.71
C ASN A 111 0.24 10.71 3.94
N ILE A 112 0.30 9.95 2.85
CA ILE A 112 0.42 8.49 2.86
C ILE A 112 1.78 8.08 2.30
N ASP A 113 2.57 7.33 3.07
CA ASP A 113 3.77 6.65 2.56
C ASP A 113 3.32 5.42 1.76
N LEU A 114 3.68 5.37 0.47
CA LEU A 114 3.25 4.30 -0.44
C LEU A 114 4.03 2.98 -0.24
N ILE A 115 5.17 3.01 0.45
CA ILE A 115 5.93 1.79 0.79
C ILE A 115 5.56 1.30 2.18
N ARG A 116 5.29 2.22 3.12
CA ARG A 116 4.97 1.89 4.51
C ARG A 116 3.76 2.70 4.97
N PRO A 117 2.56 2.41 4.44
CA PRO A 117 1.36 3.09 4.88
C PRO A 117 1.14 2.86 6.37
N ASP A 118 0.74 3.91 7.08
CA ASP A 118 0.44 3.81 8.50
C ASP A 118 -0.86 3.05 8.71
N PHE A 119 -0.78 1.90 9.36
CA PHE A 119 -1.92 1.09 9.77
C PHE A 119 -1.73 0.64 11.23
N PRO A 120 -2.00 1.52 12.21
CA PRO A 120 -1.64 1.29 13.61
C PRO A 120 -2.45 0.17 14.26
N TYR A 121 -1.81 -0.61 15.15
CA TYR A 121 -2.44 -1.75 15.84
C TYR A 121 -3.57 -1.37 16.81
N ALA A 122 -3.57 -0.15 17.35
CA ALA A 122 -4.71 0.54 17.98
C ALA A 122 -4.24 1.80 18.72
N THR A 123 -4.81 2.95 18.39
CA THR A 123 -5.43 3.84 19.39
C THR A 123 -6.76 3.21 19.83
N GLU A 124 -7.16 3.34 21.11
CA GLU A 124 -8.38 2.89 21.84
C GLU A 124 -9.37 1.84 21.27
N LEU A 125 -9.62 1.78 19.96
CA LEU A 125 -10.43 0.77 19.26
C LEU A 125 -10.00 -0.68 19.56
N GLY A 126 -8.71 -1.00 19.64
CA GLY A 126 -8.26 -2.39 19.87
C GLY A 126 -8.58 -2.98 21.26
N LEU A 127 -9.00 -2.13 22.22
CA LEU A 127 -9.35 -2.57 23.58
C LEU A 127 -10.84 -2.91 23.71
N GLU A 128 -11.72 -2.26 22.94
CA GLU A 128 -13.17 -2.49 22.99
C GLU A 128 -13.55 -3.87 22.41
N TRP A 129 -12.84 -4.34 21.38
CA TRP A 129 -13.12 -5.62 20.70
C TRP A 129 -12.51 -6.86 21.37
N ARG A 130 -11.89 -6.73 22.56
CA ARG A 130 -11.33 -7.86 23.34
C ARG A 130 -12.15 -8.25 24.57
N HIS A 131 -13.32 -7.66 24.78
CA HIS A 131 -14.24 -8.10 25.80
C HIS A 131 -15.62 -8.41 25.24
N THR A 132 -15.85 -9.69 24.99
CA THR A 132 -17.05 -10.37 25.49
C THR A 132 -16.67 -11.82 25.85
N PRO A 133 -17.22 -12.35 26.95
CA PRO A 133 -16.70 -13.53 27.68
C PRO A 133 -16.74 -14.85 26.92
#